data_AF-K9ZGK1-F1
#
_entry.id   AF-K9ZGK1-F1
#
_cell.length_a   1.000
_cell.length_b   1.000
_cell.length_c   1.000
_cell.angle_alpha   90.00
_cell.angle_beta   90.00
_cell.angle_gamma   90.00
#
_symmetry.space_group_name_H-M   'P 1'
#
loop_
_entity.id
_entity.type
_entity.pdbx_description
1 polymer ?
#
loop_
_entity_poly.entity_id
_entity_poly.type
_entity_poly.pdbx_seq_one_letter_code
_entity_poly.pdbx_strand_id
1 'polypeptide(L)' 'MTIEELTTKIRKLNSKAGQMKMDLHDLAEGLPADYKTLMDVAAETYEIYRQLDELKQQLKQLESAK' A
#
# COMPACT_ATOMS: atom_id res chain seq x y z
N MET A 1 5.34 -11.32 -15.65
CA MET A 1 6.19 -11.11 -14.46
C MET A 1 6.56 -12.45 -13.89
N THR A 2 7.81 -12.63 -13.47
CA THR A 2 8.25 -13.82 -12.72
C THR A 2 7.84 -13.71 -11.25
N ILE A 3 7.86 -14.84 -10.53
CA ILE A 3 7.63 -14.87 -9.06
C ILE A 3 8.63 -13.95 -8.34
N GLU A 4 9.87 -13.90 -8.80
CA GLU A 4 10.94 -13.06 -8.23
C GLU A 4 10.68 -11.56 -8.45
N GLU A 5 10.28 -11.18 -9.66
CA GLU A 5 9.87 -9.81 -9.98
C GLU A 5 8.68 -9.37 -9.12
N LEU A 6 7.69 -10.25 -8.94
CA LEU A 6 6.49 -9.99 -8.15
C LEU A 6 6.82 -9.84 -6.66
N THR A 7 7.64 -10.72 -6.12
CA THR A 7 8.12 -10.65 -4.72
C THR A 7 8.88 -9.35 -4.47
N THR A 8 9.75 -8.95 -5.41
CA THR A 8 10.51 -7.69 -5.32
C THR A 8 9.57 -6.48 -5.34
N LYS A 9 8.57 -6.48 -6.22
CA LYS A 9 7.56 -5.41 -6.29
C LYS A 9 6.74 -5.32 -5.00
N ILE A 10 6.28 -6.46 -4.46
CA ILE A 10 5.54 -6.53 -3.19
C ILE A 10 6.37 -5.94 -2.04
N ARG A 11 7.65 -6.29 -1.92
CA ARG A 11 8.52 -5.74 -0.86
C ARG A 11 8.62 -4.22 -0.93
N LYS A 12 8.89 -3.67 -2.13
CA LYS A 12 8.97 -2.21 -2.33
C LYS A 12 7.65 -1.53 -1.99
N LEU A 13 6.53 -2.10 -2.45
CA LEU A 13 5.21 -1.53 -2.21
C LEU A 13 4.81 -1.62 -0.73
N ASN A 14 5.21 -2.68 -0.02
CA ASN A 14 4.94 -2.85 1.40
C ASN A 14 5.66 -1.79 2.26
N SER A 15 6.91 -1.44 1.92
CA SER A 15 7.62 -0.33 2.58
C SER A 15 6.90 1.01 2.35
N LYS A 16 6.49 1.30 1.11
CA LYS A 16 5.76 2.54 0.79
C LYS A 16 4.38 2.59 1.45
N ALA A 17 3.66 1.46 1.51
CA ALA A 17 2.37 1.36 2.20
C ALA A 17 2.52 1.63 3.71
N GLY A 18 3.61 1.14 4.31
CA GLY A 18 3.97 1.44 5.70
C GLY A 18 4.17 2.94 5.95
N GLN A 19 4.85 3.64 5.05
CA GLN A 19 5.02 5.10 5.14
C GLN A 19 3.68 5.83 5.04
N MET A 20 2.89 5.55 4.00
CA MET A 20 1.56 6.17 3.81
C MET A 20 0.65 5.96 5.02
N LYS A 21 0.73 4.78 5.65
CA LYS A 21 -0.02 4.50 6.89
C LYS A 21 0.37 5.44 8.03
N MET A 22 1.67 5.71 8.20
CA MET A 22 2.14 6.63 9.22
C MET A 22 1.79 8.07 8.87
N ASP A 23 1.93 8.47 7.62
CA ASP A 23 1.56 9.82 7.17
C ASP A 23 0.06 10.11 7.41
N LEU A 24 -0.82 9.13 7.13
CA LEU A 24 -2.26 9.23 7.42
C LEU A 24 -2.55 9.27 8.93
N HIS A 25 -1.82 8.49 9.73
CA HIS A 25 -1.92 8.50 11.19
C HIS A 25 -1.58 9.89 11.75
N ASP A 26 -0.44 10.43 11.35
CA ASP A 26 0.06 11.71 11.84
C ASP A 26 -0.86 12.87 11.38
N LEU A 27 -1.39 12.80 10.15
CA LEU A 27 -2.40 13.74 9.67
C LEU A 27 -3.66 13.71 10.54
N ALA A 28 -4.13 12.53 10.92
CA ALA A 28 -5.32 12.39 11.75
C ALA A 28 -5.10 12.88 13.19
N GLU A 29 -3.92 12.65 13.77
CA GLU A 29 -3.55 13.17 15.09
C GLU A 29 -3.44 14.71 15.10
N GLY A 30 -3.01 15.32 13.99
CA GLY A 30 -2.79 16.77 13.86
C GLY A 30 -4.04 17.62 13.64
N LEU A 31 -5.22 17.03 13.50
CA LEU A 31 -6.45 17.78 13.21
C LEU A 31 -6.76 18.86 14.28
N PRO A 32 -7.24 20.07 13.87
CA PRO A 32 -7.77 20.41 12.54
C PRO A 32 -6.71 20.90 11.54
N ALA A 33 -5.41 20.85 11.84
CA ALA A 33 -4.38 21.21 10.86
C ALA A 33 -4.50 20.32 9.63
N ASP A 34 -4.30 20.90 8.44
CA ASP A 34 -4.29 20.20 7.15
C ASP A 34 -5.52 19.32 6.83
N TYR A 35 -6.67 19.54 7.49
CA TYR A 35 -7.89 18.74 7.27
C TYR A 35 -8.34 18.64 5.80
N LYS A 36 -7.93 19.60 4.96
CA LYS A 36 -8.24 19.64 3.53
C LYS A 36 -7.55 18.53 2.73
N THR A 37 -6.44 17.99 3.21
CA THR A 37 -5.69 16.91 2.54
C THR A 37 -6.16 15.52 2.95
N LEU A 38 -7.06 15.42 3.94
CA LEU A 38 -7.49 14.15 4.54
C LEU A 38 -8.01 13.16 3.50
N MET A 39 -8.84 13.63 2.56
CA MET A 39 -9.39 12.78 1.51
C MET A 39 -8.31 12.27 0.55
N ASP A 40 -7.34 13.11 0.20
CA ASP A 40 -6.26 12.77 -0.74
C ASP A 40 -5.32 11.74 -0.10
N VAL A 41 -4.84 12.00 1.11
CA VAL A 41 -3.93 11.09 1.83
C VAL A 41 -4.61 9.76 2.14
N ALA A 42 -5.90 9.78 2.51
CA ALA A 42 -6.66 8.55 2.71
C ALA A 42 -6.85 7.75 1.41
N ALA A 43 -7.15 8.43 0.29
CA ALA A 43 -7.32 7.78 -1.01
C ALA A 43 -6.01 7.15 -1.51
N GLU A 44 -4.88 7.85 -1.38
CA GLU A 44 -3.56 7.33 -1.74
C GLU A 44 -3.16 6.14 -0.86
N THR A 45 -3.44 6.21 0.44
CA THR A 45 -3.20 5.11 1.39
C THR A 45 -4.06 3.90 1.04
N TYR A 46 -5.34 4.10 0.70
CA TYR A 46 -6.20 3.02 0.24
C TYR A 46 -5.64 2.36 -1.02
N GLU A 47 -5.29 3.15 -2.04
CA GLU A 47 -4.88 2.64 -3.34
C GLU A 47 -3.61 1.80 -3.24
N ILE A 48 -2.64 2.21 -2.41
CA ILE A 48 -1.41 1.44 -2.24
C ILE A 48 -1.65 0.10 -1.52
N TYR A 49 -2.55 0.06 -0.53
CA TYR A 49 -2.91 -1.18 0.14
C TYR A 49 -3.74 -2.10 -0.77
N ARG A 50 -4.64 -1.55 -1.58
CA ARG A 50 -5.39 -2.30 -2.61
C ARG A 50 -4.44 -2.97 -3.60
N GLN A 51 -3.49 -2.22 -4.17
CA GLN A 51 -2.48 -2.76 -5.09
C GLN A 51 -1.60 -3.82 -4.41
N LEU A 52 -1.22 -3.61 -3.14
CA LEU A 52 -0.43 -4.58 -2.39
C LEU A 52 -1.18 -5.91 -2.20
N ASP A 53 -2.48 -5.86 -1.91
CA ASP A 53 -3.31 -7.05 -1.79
C ASP A 53 -3.42 -7.80 -3.12
N GLU A 54 -3.72 -7.09 -4.21
CA GLU A 54 -3.79 -7.68 -5.56
C GLU A 54 -2.50 -8.42 -5.96
N LEU A 55 -1.34 -7.81 -5.71
CA LEU A 55 -0.05 -8.45 -6.02
C LEU A 55 0.20 -9.69 -5.15
N LYS A 56 -0.19 -9.66 -3.86
CA LYS A 56 -0.08 -10.84 -2.98
C LYS A 56 -1.00 -11.96 -3.44
N GLN A 57 -2.21 -11.65 -3.89
CA GLN A 57 -3.13 -12.63 -4.46
C GLN A 57 -2.57 -13.25 -5.74
N GLN A 58 -2.02 -12.42 -6.65
CA GLN A 58 -1.35 -12.92 -7.86
C GLN A 58 -0.16 -13.82 -7.55
N LEU A 59 0.65 -13.47 -6.54
CA LEU A 59 1.79 -14.27 -6.12
C LEU A 59 1.33 -15.66 -5.64
N LYS A 60 0.32 -15.69 -4.77
CA LYS A 60 -0.26 -16.93 -4.25
C LYS A 60 -0.79 -17.82 -5.37
N GLN A 61 -1.45 -17.25 -6.39
CA GLN A 61 -1.95 -17.99 -7.54
C GLN A 61 -0.80 -18.62 -8.35
N LEU A 62 0.26 -17.87 -8.63
CA LEU A 62 1.42 -18.36 -9.36
C LEU A 62 2.20 -19.44 -8.60
N GLU A 63 2.32 -19.31 -7.27
CA GLU A 63 2.95 -20.31 -6.41
C GLU A 63 2.14 -21.60 -6.33
N SER A 64 0.80 -21.51 -6.37
CA SER A 64 -0.10 -22.67 -6.29
C SER A 64 -0.27 -23.41 -7.62
N ALA A 65 0.05 -22.76 -8.75
CA ALA A 65 -0.02 -23.33 -10.09
C ALA A 65 1.27 -24.07 -10.49
N LYS A 66 2.25 -24.15 -9.58
CA LYS A 66 3.56 -24.78 -9.76
C LYS A 66 3.61 -26.13 -9.08
#